data_AF-A0A4U6S5G0-F1
#
_entry.id   AF-A0A4U6S5G0-F1
#
_cell.length_a   1.000
_cell.length_b   1.000
_cell.length_c   1.000
_cell.angle_alpha   90.00
_cell.angle_beta   90.00
_cell.angle_gamma   90.00
#
_symmetry.space_group_name_H-M   'P 1'
#
loop_
_entity.id
_entity.type
_entity.pdbx_description
1 polymer ?
#
loop_
_entity_poly.entity_id
_entity_poly.type
_entity_poly.pdbx_seq_one_letter_code
_entity_poly.pdbx_strand_id
1 'polypeptide(L)' 'MKRRRRVRQIFPLEERLAQEAKRLRQRAKNLPPCRERETLLRQARHDETTANLTAWLLSQGPRAPI' A
#
# COMPACT_ATOMS: atom_id res chain seq x y z
N MET A 1 -6.78 16.97 27.01
CA MET A 1 -7.52 16.35 25.88
C MET A 1 -6.55 15.89 24.80
N LYS A 2 -6.59 14.62 24.35
CA LYS A 2 -5.77 14.15 23.22
C LYS A 2 -6.32 14.69 21.91
N ARG A 3 -5.54 15.50 21.19
CA ARG A 3 -5.95 16.12 19.91
C ARG A 3 -5.81 15.08 18.79
N ARG A 4 -6.91 14.71 18.12
CA ARG A 4 -6.87 13.80 16.97
C ARG A 4 -6.20 14.50 15.78
N ARG A 5 -5.11 13.94 15.24
CA ARG A 5 -4.52 14.40 13.97
C ARG A 5 -5.36 13.86 12.82
N ARG A 6 -6.23 14.71 12.26
CA ARG A 6 -6.95 14.41 11.00
C ARG A 6 -6.05 14.81 9.84
N VAL A 7 -5.59 13.83 9.06
CA VAL A 7 -4.85 14.06 7.82
C VAL A 7 -5.81 13.87 6.66
N ARG A 8 -5.95 14.88 5.80
CA ARG A 8 -6.71 14.75 4.56
C ARG A 8 -5.87 13.98 3.56
N GLN A 9 -6.40 12.85 3.09
CA GLN A 9 -5.77 12.03 2.07
C GLN A 9 -6.25 12.55 0.72
N ILE A 10 -5.32 13.04 -0.10
CA ILE A 10 -5.62 13.64 -1.41
C ILE A 10 -5.65 12.57 -2.50
N PHE A 11 -4.72 11.62 -2.41
CA PHE A 11 -4.59 10.50 -3.34
C PHE A 11 -5.40 9.28 -2.87
N PRO A 12 -5.91 8.46 -3.81
CA PRO A 12 -6.53 7.17 -3.52
C PRO A 12 -5.65 6.27 -2.66
N LEU A 13 -6.28 5.30 -2.00
CA LEU A 13 -5.60 4.40 -1.07
C LEU A 13 -4.59 3.52 -1.82
N GLU A 14 -5.00 2.98 -2.96
CA GLU A 14 -4.22 2.13 -3.84
C GLU A 14 -2.95 2.83 -4.34
N GLU A 15 -3.03 4.10 -4.74
CA GLU A 15 -1.88 4.86 -5.21
C GLU A 15 -0.86 5.08 -4.10
N ARG A 16 -1.34 5.37 -2.88
CA ARG A 16 -0.47 5.60 -1.72
C ARG A 16 0.24 4.32 -1.31
N LEU A 17 -0.47 3.20 -1.27
CA LEU A 17 0.09 1.89 -0.96
C LEU A 17 1.10 1.44 -2.02
N ALA A 18 0.80 1.64 -3.31
CA ALA A 18 1.74 1.34 -4.39
C ALA A 18 3.02 2.20 -4.29
N GLN A 19 2.89 3.47 -3.93
CA GLN A 19 4.04 4.35 -3.72
C GLN A 19 4.87 3.96 -2.49
N GLU A 20 4.22 3.50 -1.42
CA GLU A 20 4.87 3.03 -0.21
C GLU A 20 5.62 1.71 -0.45
N ALA A 21 4.99 0.75 -1.14
CA ALA A 21 5.63 -0.49 -1.55
C ALA A 21 6.91 -0.26 -2.37
N LYS A 22 6.89 0.70 -3.32
CA LYS A 22 8.07 1.10 -4.10
C LYS A 22 9.20 1.62 -3.18
N ARG A 23 8.87 2.46 -2.21
CA ARG A 23 9.84 3.00 -1.24
C ARG A 23 10.44 1.90 -0.36
N LEU A 24 9.59 0.99 0.12
CA LEU A 24 10.02 -0.15 0.94
C LEU A 24 10.96 -1.08 0.17
N ARG A 25 10.66 -1.36 -1.11
CA ARG A 25 11.58 -2.11 -1.98
C ARG A 25 12.89 -1.39 -2.21
N GLN A 26 12.88 -0.08 -2.45
CA GLN A 26 14.11 0.71 -2.59
C GLN A 26 14.96 0.65 -1.32
N ARG A 27 14.33 0.79 -0.15
CA ARG A 27 15.03 0.67 1.14
C ARG A 27 15.60 -0.73 1.35
N ALA A 28 14.84 -1.77 0.98
CA ALA A 28 15.28 -3.16 1.04
C ALA A 28 16.46 -3.45 0.10
N LYS A 29 16.55 -2.80 -1.07
CA LYS A 29 17.68 -2.95 -2.01
C LYS A 29 18.99 -2.42 -1.44
N ASN A 30 18.93 -1.36 -0.63
CA ASN A 30 20.12 -0.75 -0.02
C ASN A 30 20.63 -1.54 1.20
N LEU A 31 19.87 -2.53 1.67
CA LEU A 31 20.22 -3.34 2.82
C LEU A 31 20.88 -4.65 2.39
N PRO A 32 21.89 -5.13 3.14
CA PRO A 32 22.39 -6.48 2.96
C PRO A 32 21.27 -7.50 3.28
N PRO A 33 21.43 -8.78 2.89
CA PRO A 33 20.53 -9.84 3.31
C PRO A 33 20.47 -9.92 4.85
N CYS A 34 19.41 -9.37 5.43
CA CYS A 34 19.19 -9.32 6.86
C CYS A 34 17.70 -9.40 7.17
N ARG A 35 17.37 -9.68 8.44
CA ARG A 35 15.98 -9.78 8.90
C ARG A 35 15.17 -8.51 8.63
N GLU A 36 15.81 -7.33 8.71
CA GLU A 36 15.18 -6.04 8.43
C GLU A 36 14.84 -5.87 6.94
N ARG A 37 15.71 -6.35 6.05
CA ARG A 37 15.42 -6.37 4.61
C ARG A 37 14.20 -7.25 4.32
N GLU A 38 14.10 -8.40 4.96
CA GLU A 38 12.97 -9.31 4.77
C GLU A 38 11.64 -8.74 5.30
N THR A 39 11.66 -8.04 6.44
CA THR A 39 10.45 -7.38 6.94
C THR A 39 10.01 -6.25 6.01
N LEU A 40 10.94 -5.45 5.48
CA LEU A 40 10.61 -4.43 4.48
C LEU A 40 10.03 -5.04 3.20
N LEU A 41 10.57 -6.15 2.72
CA LEU A 41 10.05 -6.85 1.54
C LEU A 41 8.67 -7.46 1.79
N ARG A 42 8.43 -8.02 2.98
CA ARG A 42 7.10 -8.52 3.36
C ARG A 42 6.06 -7.40 3.43
N GLN A 43 6.43 -6.27 4.02
CA GLN A 43 5.54 -5.10 4.06
C GLN A 43 5.24 -4.59 2.65
N ALA A 44 6.25 -4.47 1.79
CA ALA A 44 6.03 -4.04 0.40
C ALA A 44 5.05 -4.95 -0.35
N ARG A 45 5.15 -6.27 -0.17
CA ARG A 45 4.22 -7.24 -0.77
C ARG A 45 2.80 -7.09 -0.23
N HIS A 46 2.66 -6.84 1.07
CA HIS A 46 1.36 -6.61 1.69
C HIS A 46 0.70 -5.33 1.14
N ASP A 47 1.46 -4.26 1.01
CA ASP A 47 0.98 -2.99 0.47
C ASP A 47 0.58 -3.14 -1.00
N GLU A 48 1.36 -3.86 -1.83
CA GLU A 48 1.01 -4.20 -3.22
C GLU A 48 -0.30 -4.99 -3.30
N THR A 49 -0.45 -6.00 -2.44
CA THR A 49 -1.66 -6.85 -2.42
C THR A 49 -2.88 -6.04 -2.02
N THR A 50 -2.74 -5.19 -1.01
CA THR A 50 -3.81 -4.32 -0.53
C THR A 50 -4.18 -3.26 -1.57
N ALA A 51 -3.19 -2.69 -2.27
CA ALA A 51 -3.43 -1.76 -3.38
C ALA A 51 -4.23 -2.43 -4.50
N ASN A 52 -3.87 -3.66 -4.88
CA ASN A 52 -4.58 -4.41 -5.91
C ASN A 52 -6.00 -4.79 -5.47
N LEU A 53 -6.17 -5.23 -4.22
CA LEU A 53 -7.49 -5.57 -3.67
C LEU A 53 -8.40 -4.34 -3.62
N THR A 54 -7.89 -3.20 -3.18
CA THR A 54 -8.64 -1.94 -3.12
C THR A 54 -9.02 -1.46 -4.52
N ALA A 55 -8.09 -1.51 -5.48
CA ALA A 55 -8.40 -1.23 -6.87
C ALA A 55 -9.50 -2.17 -7.43
N TRP A 56 -9.45 -3.46 -7.10
CA TRP A 56 -10.48 -4.42 -7.52
C TRP A 56 -11.85 -4.13 -6.89
N LEU A 57 -11.89 -3.78 -5.60
CA LEU A 57 -13.14 -3.40 -4.90
C LEU A 57 -13.73 -2.10 -5.46
N LEU A 58 -12.88 -1.17 -5.91
CA LEU A 58 -13.30 0.11 -6.47
C LEU A 58 -13.66 0.03 -7.96
N SER A 59 -13.08 -0.91 -8.70
CA SER A 59 -13.55 -1.24 -10.05
C SER A 59 -14.94 -1.87 -9.90
N GLN A 60 -15.99 -1.11 -10.22
CA GLN A 60 -17.36 -1.61 -10.15
C GLN A 60 -17.45 -2.98 -10.82
N GLY A 61 -17.85 -4.01 -10.05
CA GLY A 61 -18.22 -5.30 -10.62
C GLY A 61 -19.27 -5.13 -11.71
N PRO A 62 -19.38 -6.08 -12.67
CA PRO A 62 -20.24 -5.92 -13.84
C PRO A 62 -21.62 -5.47 -13.39
N ARG A 63 -22.01 -4.26 -13.82
CA ARG A 63 -23.30 -3.65 -13.53
C ARG A 63 -24.35 -4.70 -13.89
N ALA A 64 -25.04 -5.24 -12.87
CA ALA A 64 -26.12 -6.18 -13.11
C ALA A 64 -27.08 -5.53 -14.12
N PRO A 65 -27.46 -6.23 -15.20
CA PRO A 65 -28.40 -5.67 -16.16
C PRO A 65 -29.69 -5.35 -15.40
N ILE A 66 -30.11 -4.09 -15.51
CA ILE A 66 -31.41 -3.61 -15.02
C ILE A 66 -32.49 -4.24 -15.90
#